data_AF-A0A959QK24-F1
#
_entry.id   AF-A0A959QK24-F1
#
_cell.length_a   1.000
_cell.length_b   1.000
_cell.length_c   1.000
_cell.angle_alpha   90.00
_cell.angle_beta   90.00
_cell.angle_gamma   90.00
#
_symmetry.space_group_name_H-M   'P 1'
#
loop_
_entity.id
_entity.type
_entity.pdbx_description
1 polymer ?
#
loop_
_entity_poly.entity_id
_entity_poly.type
_entity_poly.pdbx_seq_one_letter_code
_entity_poly.pdbx_strand_id
1 'polypeptide(L)'
;IFGSTFVLGLLLAMGIGGLATHDGFVQGALYYVTGGEVPAAGSEAETWWSYYLNNLAADNHTFKHGAFHGFMFGGFFISLPVLAINALFERKSWKYILINAGFWIVCCTLMGGLLAAW
;
A
#
# COMPACT_ATOMS: atom_id res chain seq x y z
N ILE A 1 -24.26 7.57 -6.41
CA ILE A 1 -23.59 6.25 -6.60
C ILE A 1 -22.22 6.45 -7.26
N PHE A 2 -22.13 6.79 -8.55
CA PHE A 2 -20.83 6.92 -9.24
C PHE A 2 -19.83 7.89 -8.59
N GLY A 3 -20.27 9.08 -8.18
CA GLY A 3 -19.39 10.03 -7.50
C GLY A 3 -18.82 9.49 -6.18
N SER A 4 -19.66 8.85 -5.35
CA SER A 4 -19.23 8.23 -4.09
C SER A 4 -18.27 7.08 -4.35
N THR A 5 -18.53 6.23 -5.36
CA THR A 5 -17.63 5.14 -5.73
C THR A 5 -16.26 5.65 -6.14
N PHE A 6 -16.21 6.74 -6.92
CA PHE A 6 -14.95 7.37 -7.31
C PHE A 6 -14.18 7.90 -6.09
N VAL A 7 -14.84 8.67 -5.21
CA VAL A 7 -14.21 9.22 -4.01
C VAL A 7 -13.68 8.12 -3.09
N LEU A 8 -14.47 7.06 -2.85
CA LEU A 8 -14.04 5.92 -2.04
C LEU A 8 -12.87 5.17 -2.69
N GLY A 9 -12.88 5.04 -4.02
CA GLY A 9 -11.76 4.47 -4.78
C GLY A 9 -10.49 5.30 -4.67
N LEU A 10 -10.60 6.64 -4.68
CA LEU A 10 -9.47 7.55 -4.49
C LEU A 10 -8.88 7.42 -3.08
N LEU A 11 -9.73 7.38 -2.05
CA LEU A 11 -9.27 7.17 -0.67
C LEU A 11 -8.54 5.84 -0.50
N LEU A 12 -9.05 4.77 -1.14
CA LEU A 12 -8.38 3.48 -1.16
C LEU A 12 -7.02 3.57 -1.87
N ALA A 13 -6.94 4.24 -3.02
CA ALA A 13 -5.70 4.43 -3.76
C ALA A 13 -4.64 5.21 -2.95
N MET A 14 -5.05 6.24 -2.22
CA MET A 14 -4.14 6.97 -1.32
C MET A 14 -3.56 6.06 -0.23
N GLY A 15 -4.39 5.20 0.38
CA GLY A 15 -3.94 4.24 1.38
C GLY A 15 -3.02 3.15 0.80
N ILE A 16 -3.38 2.60 -0.37
CA ILE A 16 -2.56 1.59 -1.06
C ILE A 16 -1.23 2.19 -1.54
N GLY A 17 -1.19 3.44 -1.99
CA GLY A 17 0.04 4.06 -2.49
C GLY A 17 1.18 4.07 -1.45
N GLY A 18 0.87 4.35 -0.19
CA GLY A 18 1.86 4.28 0.90
C GLY A 18 2.36 2.86 1.18
N LEU A 19 1.48 1.86 1.06
CA LEU A 19 1.84 0.44 1.23
C LEU A 19 2.54 -0.15 0.00
N ALA A 20 2.30 0.40 -1.18
CA ALA A 20 2.84 -0.12 -2.43
C ALA A 20 4.28 0.30 -2.68
N THR A 21 4.71 1.45 -2.15
CA THR A 21 6.06 2.00 -2.34
C THR A 21 6.92 1.97 -1.08
N HIS A 22 6.33 1.89 0.12
CA HIS A 22 7.06 1.94 1.39
C HIS A 22 7.89 3.22 1.68
N ASP A 23 7.96 4.18 0.75
CA ASP A 23 8.83 5.37 0.86
C ASP A 23 8.54 6.21 2.11
N GLY A 24 7.27 6.28 2.51
CA GLY A 24 6.85 7.01 3.70
C GLY A 24 7.50 6.51 4.99
N PHE A 25 7.83 5.22 5.07
CA PHE A 25 8.55 4.66 6.22
C PHE A 25 9.97 5.22 6.33
N VAL A 26 10.69 5.30 5.20
CA VAL A 26 12.09 5.78 5.18
C VAL A 26 12.14 7.26 5.58
N GLN A 27 11.25 8.07 5.01
CA GLN A 27 11.15 9.49 5.37
C GLN A 27 10.74 9.68 6.83
N GLY A 28 9.79 8.87 7.33
CA GLY A 28 9.39 8.91 8.74
C GLY A 28 10.51 8.52 9.69
N ALA A 29 11.27 7.47 9.39
CA ALA A 29 12.43 7.06 10.18
C ALA A 29 13.50 8.16 10.23
N LEU A 30 13.80 8.78 9.08
CA LEU A 30 14.75 9.90 9.02
C LEU A 30 14.27 11.08 9.86
N TYR A 31 12.99 11.46 9.78
CA TYR A 31 12.42 12.52 10.61
C TYR A 31 12.70 12.31 12.11
N TYR A 32 12.54 11.09 12.63
CA TYR A 32 12.80 10.81 14.04
C TYR A 32 14.29 10.85 14.40
N VAL A 33 15.16 10.35 13.52
CA VAL A 33 16.62 10.31 13.78
C VAL A 33 17.24 11.70 13.68
N THR A 34 16.74 12.56 12.79
CA THR A 34 17.28 13.92 12.58
C THR A 34 16.56 14.98 13.42
N GLY A 35 15.53 14.61 14.20
CA GLY A 35 14.71 15.60 14.91
C GLY A 35 13.90 16.50 13.97
N GLY A 36 13.59 16.03 12.76
CA GLY A 36 12.84 16.75 11.74
C GLY A 36 13.68 17.62 10.81
N GLU A 37 15.00 17.60 10.95
CA GLU A 37 15.91 18.33 10.05
C GLU A 37 16.37 17.47 8.87
N VAL A 38 16.90 18.13 7.83
CA VAL A 38 17.57 17.42 6.73
C VAL A 38 18.85 16.78 7.28
N PRO A 39 19.19 15.53 6.91
CA PRO A 39 20.43 14.91 7.35
C PRO A 39 21.65 15.80 7.07
N ALA A 40 22.45 16.07 8.10
CA ALA A 40 23.65 16.88 7.98
C ALA A 40 24.67 16.21 7.03
N ALA A 41 25.38 17.00 6.24
CA ALA A 41 26.38 16.48 5.31
C ALA A 41 27.45 15.66 6.06
N GLY A 42 27.68 14.42 5.59
CA GLY A 42 28.62 13.49 6.22
C GLY A 42 28.11 12.78 7.47
N SER A 43 26.84 12.98 7.85
CA SER A 43 26.22 12.22 8.95
C SER A 43 25.87 10.79 8.52
N GLU A 44 25.74 9.90 9.49
CA GLU A 44 25.25 8.53 9.26
C GLU A 44 23.85 8.52 8.62
N ALA A 45 22.98 9.45 9.03
CA ALA A 45 21.64 9.61 8.47
C ALA A 45 21.68 9.99 6.98
N GLU A 46 22.60 10.87 6.57
CA GLU A 46 22.79 11.23 5.15
C GLU A 46 23.32 10.04 4.36
N THR A 47 24.27 9.28 4.92
CA THR A 47 24.80 8.06 4.29
C THR A 47 23.70 7.03 4.05
N TRP A 48 22.83 6.79 5.04
CA TRP A 48 21.68 5.88 4.91
C TRP A 48 20.67 6.36 3.88
N TRP A 49 20.35 7.66 3.89
CA TRP A 49 19.44 8.27 2.93
C TRP A 49 19.95 8.13 1.49
N SER A 50 21.21 8.48 1.27
CA SER A 50 21.89 8.34 -0.01
C SER A 50 21.97 6.89 -0.47
N TYR A 51 22.20 5.93 0.44
CA TYR A 51 22.16 4.51 0.09
C TYR A 51 20.78 4.08 -0.39
N TYR A 52 19.72 4.44 0.34
CA TYR A 52 18.35 4.10 -0.04
C TYR A 52 17.98 4.68 -1.42
N LEU A 53 18.23 5.97 -1.65
CA LEU A 53 17.90 6.63 -2.91
C LEU A 53 18.62 6.01 -4.11
N ASN A 54 19.89 5.64 -3.95
CA ASN A 54 20.70 5.15 -5.06
C ASN A 54 20.59 3.63 -5.29
N ASN A 55 20.15 2.85 -4.30
CA ASN A 55 20.22 1.38 -4.38
C ASN A 55 18.90 0.66 -4.11
N LEU A 56 17.96 1.25 -3.37
CA LEU A 56 16.76 0.53 -2.90
C LEU A 56 15.46 1.15 -3.37
N ALA A 57 15.41 2.48 -3.56
CA ALA A 57 14.19 3.17 -3.94
C ALA A 57 13.60 2.59 -5.23
N ALA A 58 14.43 2.35 -6.26
CA ALA A 58 13.99 1.81 -7.54
C ALA A 58 13.30 0.42 -7.42
N ASP A 59 13.70 -0.42 -6.45
CA ASP A 59 13.11 -1.75 -6.27
C ASP A 59 11.69 -1.69 -5.68
N ASN A 60 11.42 -0.67 -4.87
CA ASN A 60 10.10 -0.38 -4.34
C ASN A 60 9.16 0.17 -5.43
N HIS A 61 9.72 0.85 -6.44
CA HIS A 61 9.00 1.44 -7.56
C HIS A 61 8.92 0.48 -8.76
N THR A 62 8.36 -0.71 -8.51
CA THR A 62 8.07 -1.68 -9.57
C THR A 62 6.64 -2.21 -9.50
N PHE A 63 6.06 -2.50 -10.66
CA PHE A 63 4.72 -3.09 -10.73
C PHE A 63 4.59 -4.37 -9.91
N LYS A 64 5.58 -5.26 -9.98
CA LYS A 64 5.56 -6.54 -9.24
C LYS A 64 5.57 -6.31 -7.74
N HIS A 65 6.38 -5.37 -7.26
CA HIS A 65 6.45 -5.04 -5.84
C HIS A 65 5.11 -4.47 -5.36
N GLY A 66 4.61 -3.40 -6.00
CA GLY A 66 3.33 -2.80 -5.65
C GLY A 66 2.14 -3.76 -5.77
N ALA A 67 2.14 -4.63 -6.78
CA ALA A 67 1.10 -5.65 -6.95
C ALA A 67 1.11 -6.68 -5.83
N PHE A 68 2.29 -7.09 -5.36
CA PHE A 68 2.43 -7.98 -4.21
C PHE A 68 1.86 -7.35 -2.94
N HIS A 69 2.18 -6.08 -2.67
CA HIS A 69 1.64 -5.36 -1.50
C HIS A 69 0.13 -5.13 -1.62
N GLY A 70 -0.36 -4.78 -2.81
CA GLY A 70 -1.79 -4.66 -3.10
C GLY A 70 -2.55 -5.98 -2.88
N PHE A 71 -1.99 -7.11 -3.33
CA PHE A 71 -2.52 -8.44 -3.07
C PHE A 71 -2.53 -8.76 -1.58
N MET A 72 -1.38 -8.63 -0.92
CA MET A 72 -1.16 -9.11 0.43
C MET A 72 -1.93 -8.26 1.45
N PHE A 73 -1.67 -6.96 1.49
CA PHE A 73 -2.28 -6.06 2.49
C PHE A 73 -3.67 -5.60 2.06
N GLY A 74 -3.80 -4.96 0.90
CA GLY A 74 -5.09 -4.41 0.45
C GLY A 74 -6.15 -5.50 0.24
N GLY A 75 -5.77 -6.59 -0.42
CA GLY A 75 -6.66 -7.71 -0.75
C GLY A 75 -6.84 -8.71 0.39
N PHE A 76 -5.79 -9.49 0.67
CA PHE A 76 -5.88 -10.70 1.47
C PHE A 76 -6.03 -10.43 2.97
N PHE A 77 -5.23 -9.52 3.54
CA PHE A 77 -5.27 -9.23 4.98
C PHE A 77 -6.27 -8.14 5.39
N ILE A 78 -6.81 -7.36 4.44
CA ILE A 78 -7.83 -6.33 4.73
C ILE A 78 -9.17 -6.67 4.08
N SER A 79 -9.26 -6.71 2.75
CA SER A 79 -10.55 -6.85 2.06
C SER A 79 -11.25 -8.17 2.38
N LEU A 80 -10.53 -9.30 2.34
CA LEU A 80 -11.09 -10.61 2.65
C LEU A 80 -11.69 -10.68 4.08
N PRO A 81 -10.95 -10.41 5.17
CA PRO A 81 -11.51 -10.54 6.52
C PRO A 81 -12.62 -9.54 6.80
N VAL A 82 -12.50 -8.27 6.36
CA VAL A 82 -13.55 -7.27 6.56
C VAL A 82 -14.86 -7.68 5.89
N LEU A 83 -14.79 -8.11 4.62
CA LEU A 83 -15.97 -8.55 3.88
C LEU A 83 -16.52 -9.88 4.42
N ALA A 84 -15.65 -10.83 4.78
CA ALA A 84 -16.05 -12.11 5.31
C ALA A 84 -16.77 -11.96 6.65
N ILE A 85 -16.23 -11.18 7.59
CA ILE A 85 -16.83 -10.96 8.91
C ILE A 85 -18.24 -10.35 8.75
N ASN A 86 -18.37 -9.27 7.98
CA ASN A 86 -19.67 -8.62 7.74
C ASN A 86 -20.67 -9.58 7.08
N ALA A 87 -20.25 -10.29 6.03
CA ALA A 87 -21.07 -11.26 5.33
C ALA A 87 -21.52 -12.42 6.22
N LEU A 88 -20.67 -12.89 7.13
CA LEU A 88 -21.02 -13.94 8.10
C LEU A 88 -22.08 -13.46 9.09
N PHE A 89 -21.98 -12.23 9.62
CA PHE A 89 -23.02 -11.64 10.47
C PHE A 89 -24.35 -11.47 9.73
N GLU A 90 -24.30 -11.16 8.44
CA GLU A 90 -25.46 -11.10 7.56
C GLU A 90 -25.93 -12.48 7.04
N ARG A 91 -25.32 -13.58 7.51
CA ARG A 91 -25.61 -14.97 7.10
C ARG A 91 -25.55 -15.20 5.58
N LYS A 92 -24.64 -14.51 4.89
CA LYS A 92 -24.36 -14.73 3.47
C LYS A 92 -23.52 -16.01 3.28
N SER A 93 -23.58 -16.56 2.08
CA SER A 93 -22.82 -17.78 1.73
C SER A 93 -21.33 -17.49 1.52
N TRP A 94 -20.48 -18.51 1.72
CA TRP A 94 -19.07 -18.43 1.36
C TRP A 94 -18.83 -18.13 -0.13
N LYS A 95 -19.77 -18.53 -1.02
CA LYS A 95 -19.72 -18.12 -2.43
C LYS A 95 -19.80 -16.61 -2.59
N TYR A 96 -20.68 -15.94 -1.84
CA TYR A 96 -20.74 -14.47 -1.83
C TYR A 96 -19.44 -13.86 -1.30
N ILE A 97 -18.90 -14.39 -0.21
CA ILE A 97 -17.65 -13.92 0.40
C ILE A 97 -16.50 -14.00 -0.61
N LEU A 98 -16.28 -15.16 -1.21
CA LEU A 98 -15.15 -15.40 -2.11
C LEU A 98 -15.25 -14.59 -3.40
N ILE A 99 -16.45 -14.36 -3.94
CA ILE A 99 -16.63 -13.51 -5.13
C ILE A 99 -16.29 -12.06 -4.81
N ASN A 100 -16.83 -11.51 -3.72
CA ASN A 100 -16.61 -10.10 -3.36
C ASN A 100 -15.17 -9.86 -2.91
N ALA A 101 -14.62 -10.73 -2.06
CA ALA A 101 -13.23 -10.65 -1.64
C ALA A 101 -12.28 -10.84 -2.82
N GLY A 102 -12.55 -11.80 -3.71
CA GLY A 102 -11.76 -12.03 -4.92
C GLY A 102 -11.72 -10.81 -5.84
N PHE A 103 -12.87 -10.14 -6.04
CA PHE A 103 -12.93 -8.88 -6.77
C PHE A 103 -11.99 -7.83 -6.15
N TRP A 104 -12.08 -7.59 -4.85
CA TRP A 104 -11.23 -6.60 -4.19
C TRP A 104 -9.76 -6.99 -4.13
N ILE A 105 -9.43 -8.28 -4.00
CA ILE A 105 -8.05 -8.77 -4.12
C ILE A 105 -7.47 -8.40 -5.49
N VAL A 106 -8.19 -8.67 -6.58
CA VAL A 106 -7.74 -8.33 -7.93
C VAL A 106 -7.62 -6.81 -8.10
N CYS A 107 -8.61 -6.04 -7.65
CA CYS A 107 -8.58 -4.58 -7.72
C CYS A 107 -7.39 -3.99 -6.96
N CYS A 108 -7.16 -4.39 -5.70
CA CYS A 108 -6.05 -3.90 -4.88
C CYS A 108 -4.70 -4.33 -5.45
N THR A 109 -4.58 -5.55 -6.00
CA THR A 109 -3.36 -6.03 -6.67
C THR A 109 -3.01 -5.14 -7.86
N LEU A 110 -3.97 -4.88 -8.75
CA LEU A 110 -3.73 -4.05 -9.93
C LEU A 110 -3.48 -2.58 -9.54
N MET A 111 -4.23 -2.06 -8.57
CA MET A 111 -4.07 -0.70 -8.07
C MET A 111 -2.68 -0.49 -7.47
N GLY A 112 -2.22 -1.38 -6.58
CA GLY A 112 -0.89 -1.30 -5.99
C GLY A 112 0.22 -1.39 -7.04
N GLY A 113 0.08 -2.31 -8.01
CA GLY A 113 1.03 -2.43 -9.11
C GLY A 113 1.12 -1.17 -9.96
N LEU A 114 -0.01 -0.54 -10.30
CA LEU A 114 -0.03 0.71 -11.06
C LEU A 114 0.54 1.88 -10.26
N LEU A 115 0.27 1.96 -8.96
CA LEU A 115 0.76 3.05 -8.10
C LEU A 115 2.27 2.99 -7.86
N ALA A 116 2.86 1.79 -7.80
CA ALA A 116 4.30 1.63 -7.62
C ALA A 116 5.08 1.59 -8.94
N ALA A 117 4.42 1.53 -10.10
CA ALA A 117 5.13 1.42 -11.37
C ALA A 117 5.74 2.75 -11.86
N TRP A 118 5.40 3.89 -11.23
CA TRP A 118 5.71 5.24 -11.69
C TRP A 118 6.22 6.13 -10.57
#